data_AF-A0A0M8MJF5-F1
#
_entry.id   AF-A0A0M8MJF5-F1
#
_cell.length_a   1.000
_cell.length_b   1.000
_cell.length_c   1.000
_cell.angle_alpha   90.00
_cell.angle_beta   90.00
_cell.angle_gamma   90.00
#
_symmetry.space_group_name_H-M   'P 1'
#
loop_
_entity.id
_entity.type
_entity.pdbx_description
1 polymer ?
#
loop_
_entity_poly.entity_id
_entity_poly.type
_entity_poly.pdbx_seq_one_letter_code
_entity_poly.pdbx_strand_id
1 'polypeptide(L)'
;MKKVYKLAFEDFDAEEYSLIAIHSGLEAYRLAYFINRELNIRLEKCPKDVAYTVEQGKATFNRYIYEDEVNNAEWNLLENKDTALSTAADTTLFGSSGISVSIYLLPEYKNADYLLKVENAEGVDKAVQLLDGIQHIRAAYTIDTHRLRSKNNLIF
;
A
#
# COMPACT_ATOMS: atom_id res chain seq x y z
N MET A 1 -36.04 -31.29 8.47
CA MET A 1 -35.22 -30.22 9.10
C MET A 1 -34.13 -29.81 8.13
N LYS A 2 -34.16 -28.54 7.67
CA LYS A 2 -33.19 -27.98 6.73
C LYS A 2 -31.90 -27.68 7.52
N LYS A 3 -30.81 -28.42 7.28
CA LYS A 3 -29.50 -28.11 7.87
C LYS A 3 -29.01 -26.81 7.24
N VAL A 4 -29.08 -25.73 8.01
CA VAL A 4 -28.41 -24.48 7.69
C VAL A 4 -26.94 -24.68 8.06
N TYR A 5 -26.07 -24.77 7.06
CA TYR A 5 -24.65 -24.64 7.28
C TYR A 5 -24.39 -23.17 7.63
N LYS A 6 -24.28 -22.86 8.93
CA LYS A 6 -23.59 -21.64 9.36
C LYS A 6 -22.13 -21.85 8.98
N LEU A 7 -21.66 -21.20 7.92
CA LEU A 7 -20.22 -21.02 7.75
C LEU A 7 -19.74 -20.31 9.00
N ALA A 8 -18.96 -21.02 9.83
CA ALA A 8 -18.20 -20.39 10.89
C ALA A 8 -17.19 -19.48 10.19
N PHE A 9 -17.41 -18.17 10.30
CA PHE A 9 -16.52 -17.11 9.81
C PHE A 9 -15.25 -16.98 10.67
N GLU A 10 -14.99 -17.92 11.57
CA GLU A 10 -14.02 -17.77 12.67
C GLU A 10 -12.63 -18.37 12.38
N ASP A 11 -12.38 -18.96 11.19
CA ASP A 11 -11.07 -19.57 10.85
C ASP A 11 -10.45 -19.05 9.52
N PHE A 12 -10.81 -17.85 9.04
CA PHE A 12 -10.07 -17.18 7.95
C PHE A 12 -8.92 -16.34 8.55
N ASP A 13 -7.99 -17.01 9.24
CA ASP A 13 -6.85 -16.39 9.93
C ASP A 13 -5.54 -16.52 9.13
N ALA A 14 -5.61 -16.94 7.87
CA ALA A 14 -4.51 -16.81 6.92
C ALA A 14 -4.71 -15.52 6.14
N GLU A 15 -3.94 -14.49 6.46
CA GLU A 15 -3.88 -13.33 5.58
C GLU A 15 -3.28 -13.79 4.24
N GLU A 16 -4.10 -13.84 3.19
CA GLU A 16 -3.75 -14.32 1.83
C GLU A 16 -2.75 -13.40 1.10
N TYR A 17 -2.06 -12.53 1.84
CA TYR A 17 -1.12 -11.57 1.30
C TYR A 17 0.07 -11.35 2.23
N SER A 18 1.20 -11.07 1.61
CA SER A 18 2.37 -10.52 2.27
C SER A 18 2.42 -9.01 2.05
N LEU A 19 2.99 -8.29 3.00
CA LEU A 19 3.14 -6.85 2.92
C LEU A 19 4.59 -6.45 3.18
N ILE A 20 5.17 -5.68 2.27
CA ILE A 20 6.56 -5.23 2.35
C ILE A 20 6.56 -3.71 2.52
N ALA A 21 7.21 -3.20 3.57
CA ALA A 21 7.53 -1.79 3.72
C ALA A 21 8.76 -1.44 2.89
N ILE A 22 8.71 -0.32 2.17
CA ILE A 22 9.83 0.18 1.38
C ILE A 22 10.13 1.63 1.78
N HIS A 23 11.39 1.90 2.09
CA HIS A 23 11.91 3.24 2.32
C HIS A 23 12.70 3.71 1.11
N SER A 24 12.21 4.72 0.40
CA SER A 24 12.83 5.23 -0.82
C SER A 24 12.53 6.71 -1.00
N GLY A 25 13.54 7.46 -1.45
CA GLY A 25 13.37 8.87 -1.83
C GLY A 25 12.94 9.08 -3.28
N LEU A 26 12.66 8.00 -4.01
CA LEU A 26 12.24 8.06 -5.41
C LEU A 26 10.76 8.43 -5.55
N GLU A 27 10.41 9.03 -6.68
CA GLU A 27 9.02 9.16 -7.13
C GLU A 27 8.45 7.77 -7.49
N ALA A 28 7.13 7.58 -7.28
CA ALA A 28 6.47 6.28 -7.38
C ALA A 28 6.71 5.55 -8.71
N TYR A 29 6.67 6.26 -9.85
CA TYR A 29 6.92 5.66 -11.16
C TYR A 29 8.36 5.16 -11.34
N ARG A 30 9.34 5.84 -10.73
CA ARG A 30 10.75 5.41 -10.77
C ARG A 30 10.96 4.18 -9.91
N LEU A 31 10.33 4.16 -8.74
CA LEU A 31 10.37 2.99 -7.86
C LEU A 31 9.76 1.78 -8.57
N ALA A 32 8.57 1.92 -9.16
CA ALA A 32 7.94 0.85 -9.95
C ALA A 32 8.85 0.35 -11.08
N TYR A 33 9.53 1.24 -11.80
CA TYR A 33 10.50 0.85 -12.84
C TYR A 33 11.64 -0.02 -12.30
N PHE A 34 12.26 0.33 -11.17
CA PHE A 34 13.33 -0.47 -10.58
C PHE A 34 12.83 -1.81 -10.05
N ILE A 35 11.66 -1.83 -9.41
CA ILE A 35 11.02 -3.06 -8.94
C ILE A 35 10.76 -4.01 -10.11
N ASN A 36 10.19 -3.51 -11.21
CA ASN A 36 9.95 -4.29 -12.42
C ASN A 36 11.22 -4.95 -12.95
N ARG A 37 12.34 -4.21 -12.94
CA ARG A 37 13.62 -4.70 -13.42
C ARG A 37 14.22 -5.80 -12.53
N GLU A 38 14.20 -5.60 -11.21
CA GLU A 38 14.83 -6.55 -10.28
C GLU A 38 13.97 -7.79 -10.03
N LEU A 39 12.64 -7.65 -10.01
CA LEU A 39 11.71 -8.76 -9.77
C LEU A 39 11.19 -9.41 -11.06
N ASN A 40 11.50 -8.85 -12.23
CA ASN A 40 11.00 -9.29 -13.54
C ASN A 40 9.46 -9.31 -13.62
N ILE A 41 8.82 -8.27 -13.07
CA ILE A 41 7.36 -8.06 -13.10
C ILE A 41 7.00 -6.78 -13.89
N ARG A 42 5.71 -6.47 -14.05
CA ARG A 42 5.23 -5.30 -14.79
C ARG A 42 4.20 -4.49 -14.01
N LEU A 43 4.64 -3.82 -12.96
CA LEU A 43 3.86 -2.81 -12.26
C LEU A 43 3.54 -1.64 -13.19
N GLU A 44 2.26 -1.39 -13.40
CA GLU A 44 1.73 -0.32 -14.23
C GLU A 44 0.84 0.62 -13.41
N LYS A 45 0.85 1.92 -13.74
CA LYS A 45 0.07 2.92 -13.00
C LYS A 45 -1.42 2.60 -13.13
N CYS A 46 -2.08 2.38 -12.00
CA CYS A 46 -3.53 2.21 -11.99
C CYS A 46 -4.18 3.60 -12.17
N PRO A 47 -5.13 3.77 -13.13
CA PRO A 47 -5.87 5.01 -13.29
C PRO A 47 -6.88 5.22 -12.14
N LYS A 48 -7.22 4.16 -11.40
CA LYS A 48 -8.07 4.21 -10.22
C LYS A 48 -7.18 4.17 -8.98
N ASP A 49 -6.87 5.33 -8.45
CA ASP A 49 -6.16 5.46 -7.19
C ASP A 49 -6.99 4.93 -6.01
N VAL A 50 -6.30 4.52 -4.94
CA VAL A 50 -6.97 4.07 -3.72
C VAL A 50 -7.38 5.31 -2.93
N ALA A 51 -8.68 5.59 -2.92
CA ALA A 51 -9.24 6.69 -2.18
C ALA A 51 -9.65 6.23 -0.77
N TYR A 52 -9.14 6.92 0.23
CA TYR A 52 -9.49 6.69 1.64
C TYR A 52 -10.04 7.98 2.24
N THR A 53 -11.13 7.88 2.99
CA THR A 53 -11.71 9.05 3.68
C THR A 53 -11.46 8.92 5.17
N VAL A 54 -10.76 9.89 5.75
CA VAL A 54 -10.61 10.06 7.20
C VAL A 54 -11.41 11.27 7.65
N GLU A 55 -11.60 11.41 8.96
CA GLU A 55 -12.23 12.60 9.54
C GLU A 55 -11.56 13.91 9.11
N GLN A 56 -10.26 13.88 8.81
CA GLN A 56 -9.48 15.06 8.38
C GLN A 56 -9.55 15.36 6.88
N GLY A 57 -10.23 14.54 6.07
CA GLY A 57 -10.36 14.76 4.62
C GLY A 57 -10.29 13.47 3.78
N LYS A 58 -10.28 13.65 2.46
CA LYS A 58 -10.12 12.56 1.49
C LYS A 58 -8.67 12.48 1.04
N ALA A 59 -8.03 11.33 1.22
CA ALA A 59 -6.72 10.99 0.70
C ALA A 59 -6.86 10.10 -0.54
N THR A 60 -5.93 10.24 -1.47
CA THR A 60 -5.86 9.46 -2.70
C THR A 60 -4.42 9.00 -2.89
N PHE A 61 -4.19 7.69 -2.77
CA PHE A 61 -2.84 7.12 -2.84
C PHE A 61 -2.54 6.59 -4.24
N ASN A 62 -1.38 6.97 -4.78
CA ASN A 62 -0.94 6.43 -6.05
C ASN A 62 -0.72 4.93 -5.93
N ARG A 63 -1.30 4.18 -6.87
CA ARG A 63 -1.18 2.73 -6.94
C ARG A 63 -0.60 2.26 -8.28
N TYR A 64 0.31 1.30 -8.24
CA TYR A 64 0.77 0.54 -9.40
C TYR A 64 0.47 -0.94 -9.21
N ILE A 65 -0.03 -1.61 -10.24
CA ILE A 65 -0.54 -2.97 -10.16
C ILE A 65 0.17 -3.85 -11.19
N TYR A 66 0.45 -5.09 -10.81
CA TYR A 66 0.81 -6.16 -11.71
C TYR A 66 0.01 -7.41 -11.35
N GLU A 67 -0.72 -7.95 -12.33
CA GLU A 67 -1.47 -9.19 -12.23
C GLU A 67 -0.70 -10.28 -12.99
N ASP A 68 -0.36 -11.36 -12.28
CA ASP A 68 0.19 -12.58 -12.86
C ASP A 68 -0.93 -13.61 -13.00
N GLU A 69 -1.60 -13.60 -14.14
CA GLU A 69 -2.70 -14.53 -14.46
C GLU A 69 -2.27 -16.01 -14.41
N VAL A 70 -0.98 -16.32 -14.61
CA VAL A 70 -0.49 -17.70 -14.65
C VAL A 70 -0.40 -18.27 -13.24
N ASN A 71 0.10 -17.48 -12.30
CA ASN A 71 0.27 -17.88 -10.91
C ASN A 71 -0.88 -17.39 -10.01
N ASN A 72 -1.87 -16.71 -10.58
CA ASN A 72 -2.96 -16.05 -9.86
C ASN A 72 -2.46 -15.12 -8.74
N ALA A 73 -1.35 -14.44 -8.99
CA ALA A 73 -0.69 -13.57 -8.04
C ALA A 73 -0.91 -12.09 -8.39
N GLU A 74 -1.03 -11.24 -7.37
CA GLU A 74 -1.25 -9.80 -7.55
C GLU A 74 -0.25 -9.00 -6.75
N TRP A 75 0.34 -7.98 -7.37
CA TRP A 75 1.31 -7.08 -6.76
C TRP A 75 0.80 -5.66 -6.82
N ASN A 76 0.69 -5.00 -5.66
CA ASN A 76 0.25 -3.62 -5.55
C ASN A 76 1.30 -2.78 -4.84
N LEU A 77 1.90 -1.83 -5.55
CA LEU A 77 2.75 -0.80 -4.96
C LEU A 77 1.91 0.44 -4.67
N LEU A 78 1.88 0.86 -3.40
CA LEU A 78 1.15 2.05 -2.95
C LEU A 78 2.07 3.01 -2.20
N GLU A 79 1.82 4.31 -2.36
CA GLU A 79 2.33 5.30 -1.41
C GLU A 79 1.66 5.11 -0.05
N ASN A 80 2.43 5.25 1.02
CA ASN A 80 1.87 5.16 2.37
C ASN A 80 1.37 6.52 2.90
N LYS A 81 1.65 7.62 2.19
CA LYS A 81 1.35 8.98 2.63
C LYS A 81 0.75 9.80 1.49
N ASP A 82 -0.31 10.54 1.80
CA ASP A 82 -0.86 11.59 0.97
C ASP A 82 -1.09 12.86 1.82
N THR A 83 -1.25 14.00 1.17
CA THR A 83 -1.56 15.29 1.80
C THR A 83 -2.93 15.78 1.38
N ALA A 84 -3.86 15.83 2.33
CA ALA A 84 -5.15 16.48 2.13
C ALA A 84 -5.12 17.94 2.59
N LEU A 85 -5.91 18.77 1.92
CA LEU A 85 -6.21 20.13 2.37
C LEU A 85 -7.29 20.07 3.44
N SER A 86 -6.98 20.55 4.66
CA SER A 86 -7.98 20.71 5.71
C SER A 86 -9.06 21.72 5.29
N THR A 87 -10.32 21.40 5.57
CA THR A 87 -11.49 22.27 5.35
C THR A 87 -11.64 23.38 6.39
N ALA A 88 -10.77 23.44 7.40
CA ALA A 88 -10.70 24.55 8.36
C ALA A 88 -10.12 25.79 7.65
N ALA A 89 -11.00 26.54 7.00
CA ALA A 89 -10.64 27.71 6.21
C ALA A 89 -10.48 28.94 7.11
N ASP A 90 -9.23 29.35 7.34
CA ASP A 90 -8.92 30.76 7.59
C ASP A 90 -8.53 31.39 6.24
N THR A 91 -9.35 32.33 5.77
CA THR A 91 -9.06 33.15 4.59
C THR A 91 -7.97 34.15 4.93
N THR A 92 -6.74 33.86 4.54
CA THR A 92 -5.64 34.83 4.63
C THR A 92 -5.51 35.61 3.32
N LEU A 93 -4.75 36.71 3.37
CA LEU A 93 -4.54 37.64 2.26
C LEU A 93 -3.89 37.00 1.01
N PHE A 94 -3.39 35.76 1.10
CA PHE A 94 -2.75 35.00 0.01
C PHE A 94 -3.58 33.80 -0.48
N GLY A 95 -4.86 33.69 -0.08
CA GLY A 95 -5.73 32.56 -0.39
C GLY A 95 -5.98 31.66 0.83
N SER A 96 -6.96 30.75 0.71
CA SER A 96 -7.33 29.82 1.79
C SER A 96 -6.12 29.04 2.28
N SER A 97 -5.66 29.35 3.49
CA SER A 97 -4.53 28.66 4.14
C SER A 97 -5.02 27.37 4.75
N GLY A 98 -5.46 26.44 3.91
CA GLY A 98 -5.80 25.10 4.36
C GLY A 98 -4.57 24.49 5.00
N ILE A 99 -4.67 24.09 6.27
CA ILE A 99 -3.63 23.32 6.94
C ILE A 99 -3.49 22.01 6.15
N SER A 100 -2.33 21.77 5.55
CA SER A 100 -2.04 20.50 4.89
C SER A 100 -1.89 19.42 5.96
N VAL A 101 -2.82 18.46 5.99
CA VAL A 101 -2.76 17.33 6.92
C VAL A 101 -2.23 16.11 6.16
N SER A 102 -1.19 15.49 6.70
CA SER A 102 -0.69 14.22 6.17
C SER A 102 -1.60 13.08 6.61
N ILE A 103 -2.10 12.31 5.66
CA ILE A 103 -2.91 11.11 5.89
C ILE A 103 -2.07 9.90 5.47
N TYR A 104 -2.04 8.88 6.31
CA TYR A 104 -1.28 7.66 6.08
C TYR A 104 -2.20 6.47 5.83
N LEU A 105 -1.83 5.62 4.86
CA LEU A 105 -2.55 4.38 4.59
C LEU A 105 -2.38 3.41 5.77
N LEU A 106 -1.15 3.25 6.26
CA LEU A 106 -0.81 2.54 7.50
C LEU A 106 -0.11 3.47 8.48
N PRO A 107 -0.87 4.14 9.37
CA PRO A 107 -0.32 5.08 10.35
C PRO A 107 0.71 4.45 11.31
N GLU A 108 0.61 3.14 11.58
CA GLU A 108 1.55 2.41 12.43
C GLU A 108 2.94 2.29 11.78
N TYR A 109 3.00 2.40 10.45
CA TYR A 109 4.21 2.34 9.64
C TYR A 109 4.51 3.66 8.94
N LYS A 110 4.21 4.81 9.57
CA LYS A 110 4.39 6.16 8.99
C LYS A 110 5.76 6.50 8.40
N ASN A 111 6.80 5.76 8.78
CA ASN A 111 8.16 5.95 8.28
C ASN A 111 8.39 5.27 6.93
N ALA A 112 7.59 4.26 6.58
CA ALA A 112 7.61 3.61 5.28
C ALA A 112 7.05 4.57 4.25
N ASP A 113 7.81 4.81 3.18
CA ASP A 113 7.41 5.71 2.09
C ASP A 113 6.39 5.00 1.20
N TYR A 114 6.59 3.70 0.96
CA TYR A 114 5.75 2.85 0.13
C TYR A 114 5.42 1.51 0.80
N LEU A 115 4.35 0.90 0.34
CA LEU A 115 3.89 -0.43 0.71
C LEU A 115 3.74 -1.27 -0.56
N LEU A 116 4.34 -2.46 -0.57
CA LEU A 116 4.16 -3.44 -1.62
C LEU A 116 3.36 -4.61 -1.06
N LYS A 117 2.08 -4.68 -1.42
CA LYS A 117 1.17 -5.78 -1.07
C LYS A 117 1.29 -6.84 -2.16
N VAL A 118 1.46 -8.09 -1.74
CA VAL A 118 1.67 -9.23 -2.63
C VAL A 118 0.70 -10.34 -2.24
N GLU A 119 -0.24 -10.65 -3.13
CA GLU A 119 -1.25 -11.70 -2.92
C GLU A 119 -0.88 -12.93 -3.73
N ASN A 120 -1.03 -14.12 -3.13
CA ASN A 120 -0.85 -15.42 -3.79
C ASN A 120 0.51 -15.63 -4.51
N ALA A 121 1.55 -14.84 -4.18
CA ALA A 121 2.89 -15.03 -4.74
C ALA A 121 3.80 -15.79 -3.77
N GLU A 122 4.55 -16.74 -4.30
CA GLU A 122 5.65 -17.38 -3.58
C GLU A 122 6.93 -16.52 -3.61
N GLY A 123 7.85 -16.76 -2.67
CA GLY A 123 9.18 -16.16 -2.72
C GLY A 123 9.26 -14.70 -2.28
N VAL A 124 8.32 -14.25 -1.43
CA VAL A 124 8.31 -12.90 -0.84
C VAL A 124 9.65 -12.57 -0.17
N ASP A 125 10.25 -13.50 0.57
CA ASP A 125 11.56 -13.30 1.21
C ASP A 125 12.67 -12.96 0.18
N LYS A 126 12.63 -13.62 -0.98
CA LYS A 126 13.56 -13.34 -2.08
C LYS A 126 13.27 -11.98 -2.69
N ALA A 127 12.00 -11.61 -2.84
CA ALA A 127 11.61 -10.29 -3.32
C ALA A 127 12.13 -9.20 -2.38
N VAL A 128 11.99 -9.36 -1.05
CA VAL A 128 12.53 -8.42 -0.06
C VAL A 128 14.04 -8.27 -0.22
N GLN A 129 14.79 -9.36 -0.35
CA GLN A 129 16.24 -9.31 -0.57
C GLN A 129 16.63 -8.57 -1.85
N LEU A 130 15.90 -8.78 -2.95
CA LEU A 130 16.14 -8.10 -4.22
C LEU A 130 15.81 -6.59 -4.11
N LEU A 131 14.73 -6.25 -3.42
CA LEU A 131 14.34 -4.86 -3.17
C LEU A 131 15.37 -4.12 -2.32
N ASP A 132 15.85 -4.75 -1.25
CA ASP A 132 16.88 -4.16 -0.36
C ASP A 132 18.21 -3.93 -1.10
N GLY A 133 18.47 -4.70 -2.18
CA GLY A 133 19.63 -4.52 -3.06
C GLY A 133 19.53 -3.35 -4.05
N ILE A 134 18.36 -2.71 -4.22
CA ILE A 134 18.20 -1.57 -5.12
C ILE A 134 18.90 -0.35 -4.49
N GLN A 135 19.91 0.21 -5.16
CA GLN A 135 20.73 1.33 -4.67
C GLN A 135 19.95 2.54 -4.09
N HIS A 136 18.74 2.80 -4.60
CA HIS A 136 17.90 3.92 -4.18
C HIS A 136 16.84 3.56 -3.12
N ILE A 137 16.74 2.29 -2.73
CA ILE A 137 15.95 1.82 -1.60
C ILE A 137 16.88 1.81 -0.38
N ARG A 138 16.48 2.53 0.67
CA ARG A 138 17.24 2.62 1.92
C ARG A 138 17.01 1.40 2.83
N ALA A 139 15.83 0.81 2.75
CA ALA A 139 15.46 -0.41 3.45
C ALA A 139 14.18 -1.00 2.83
N ALA A 140 14.11 -2.32 2.76
CA ALA A 140 12.88 -3.07 2.51
C ALA A 140 12.72 -4.22 3.51
N TYR A 141 11.52 -4.40 4.07
CA TYR A 141 11.26 -5.48 5.03
C TYR A 141 9.78 -5.89 5.06
N THR A 142 9.51 -7.15 5.39
CA THR A 142 8.15 -7.67 5.57
C THR A 142 7.52 -7.12 6.85
N ILE A 143 6.26 -6.72 6.75
CA ILE A 143 5.40 -6.34 7.87
C ILE A 143 4.70 -7.58 8.40
N ASP A 144 4.72 -7.77 9.72
CA ASP A 144 3.86 -8.75 10.39
C ASP A 144 2.41 -8.27 10.36
N THR A 145 1.64 -8.86 9.45
CA THR A 145 0.30 -8.39 9.13
C THR A 145 -0.72 -8.75 10.22
N HIS A 146 -0.49 -9.80 11.01
CA HIS A 146 -1.35 -10.17 12.15
C HIS A 146 -1.48 -9.05 13.18
N ARG A 147 -0.46 -8.19 13.28
CA ARG A 147 -0.39 -7.09 14.26
C ARG A 147 -0.91 -5.75 13.72
N LEU A 148 -1.34 -5.69 12.45
CA LEU A 148 -1.89 -4.46 11.85
C LEU A 148 -3.23 -4.11 12.48
N ARG A 149 -3.42 -2.83 12.84
CA ARG A 149 -4.72 -2.31 13.29
C ARG A 149 -5.50 -1.73 12.11
N SER A 150 -4.79 -1.11 11.17
CA SER A 150 -5.35 -0.53 9.93
C SER A 150 -5.54 -1.52 8.77
N LYS A 151 -5.82 -2.81 9.03
CA LYS A 151 -6.01 -3.84 7.97
C LYS A 151 -7.08 -3.47 6.94
N ASN A 152 -8.15 -2.83 7.39
CA ASN A 152 -9.26 -2.39 6.52
C ASN A 152 -8.82 -1.42 5.42
N ASN A 153 -7.67 -0.75 5.58
CA ASN A 153 -7.14 0.18 4.58
C ASN A 153 -6.47 -0.57 3.40
N LEU A 154 -6.26 -1.88 3.53
CA LEU A 154 -5.63 -2.75 2.53
C LEU A 154 -6.65 -3.60 1.75
N ILE A 155 -7.95 -3.32 1.93
CA ILE A 155 -9.05 -3.98 1.20
C ILE A 155 -9.43 -3.08 0.02
N PHE A 156 -9.10 -3.49 -1.20
CA PHE A 156 -9.32 -2.72 -2.43
C PHE A 156 -9.45 -3.62 -3.65
#